data_AF-A0A1I4KZK9-F1
#
_entry.id   AF-A0A1I4KZK9-F1
#
_cell.length_a   1.000
_cell.length_b   1.000
_cell.length_c   1.000
_cell.angle_alpha   90.00
_cell.angle_beta   90.00
_cell.angle_gamma   90.00
#
_symmetry.space_group_name_H-M   'P 1'
#
loop_
_entity.id
_entity.type
_entity.pdbx_description
1 polymer ?
#
loop_
_entity_poly.entity_id
_entity_poly.type
_entity_poly.pdbx_seq_one_letter_code
_entity_poly.pdbx_strand_id
1 'polypeptide(L)'
;MRSHSTEAFFATLGIQQYFSWSLTPNDNPQIEALFSTVENVPDYPGRFESFEEADHHFQRFFAWYNQEHYHTGLNMVQSVRVHAGERETVLDERYRVHEQTMAGHRARNVLSES
;
A
#
# COMPACT_ATOMS: atom_id res chain seq x y z
N MET A 1 37.81 -2.52 -9.48
CA MET A 1 36.76 -2.74 -8.45
C MET A 1 35.95 -3.95 -8.91
N ARG A 2 35.89 -5.05 -8.14
CA ARG A 2 35.02 -6.20 -8.47
C ARG A 2 33.76 -6.05 -7.64
N SER A 3 32.59 -6.08 -8.28
CA SER A 3 31.33 -6.17 -7.55
C SER A 3 31.21 -7.58 -6.94
N HIS A 4 30.71 -7.66 -5.71
CA HIS A 4 30.22 -8.93 -5.18
C HIS A 4 28.99 -9.35 -5.99
N SER A 5 28.74 -10.66 -6.10
CA SER A 5 27.44 -11.12 -6.61
C SER A 5 26.34 -10.66 -5.67
N THR A 6 25.13 -10.46 -6.21
CA THR A 6 23.94 -10.14 -5.42
C THR A 6 23.72 -11.15 -4.27
N GLU A 7 23.98 -12.42 -4.55
CA GLU A 7 23.91 -13.49 -3.55
C GLU A 7 24.90 -13.30 -2.39
N ALA A 8 26.18 -13.05 -2.71
CA ALA A 8 27.21 -12.81 -1.71
C ALA A 8 26.95 -11.53 -0.91
N PHE A 9 26.37 -10.51 -1.56
CA PHE A 9 25.97 -9.27 -0.92
C PHE A 9 24.86 -9.50 0.11
N PHE A 10 23.77 -10.18 -0.26
CA PHE A 10 22.68 -10.50 0.67
C PHE A 10 23.14 -11.42 1.80
N ALA A 11 23.99 -12.41 1.52
CA ALA A 11 24.57 -13.26 2.55
C ALA A 11 25.40 -12.46 3.56
N THR A 12 26.16 -11.46 3.11
CA THR A 12 26.93 -10.55 3.99
C THR A 12 26.01 -9.73 4.88
N LEU A 13 24.84 -9.33 4.38
CA LEU A 13 23.82 -8.62 5.15
C LEU A 13 22.98 -9.53 6.05
N GLY A 14 23.16 -10.85 5.99
CA GLY A 14 22.33 -11.82 6.71
C GLY A 14 20.88 -11.90 6.21
N ILE A 15 20.63 -11.45 4.97
CA ILE A 15 19.29 -11.44 4.36
C ILE A 15 19.09 -12.74 3.58
N GLN A 16 18.06 -13.50 3.96
CA GLN A 16 17.66 -14.70 3.24
C GLN A 16 16.92 -14.32 1.96
N GLN A 17 17.29 -14.96 0.85
CA GLN A 17 16.67 -14.76 -0.45
C GLN A 17 15.57 -15.80 -0.67
N TYR A 18 14.41 -15.34 -1.12
CA TYR A 18 13.28 -16.18 -1.53
C TYR A 18 12.98 -15.87 -3.00
N PHE A 19 12.79 -16.92 -3.80
CA PHE A 19 12.50 -16.79 -5.23
C PHE A 19 11.11 -17.35 -5.52
N SER A 20 10.32 -16.60 -6.28
CA SER A 20 9.06 -17.08 -6.83
C SER A 20 9.31 -18.15 -7.88
N TRP A 21 8.33 -19.03 -8.09
CA TRP A 21 8.39 -19.99 -9.17
C TRP A 21 8.29 -19.25 -10.51
N SER A 22 8.98 -19.77 -11.52
CA SER A 22 8.89 -19.21 -12.87
C SER A 22 7.43 -19.21 -13.34
N LEU A 23 7.02 -18.12 -14.00
CA LEU A 23 5.67 -17.96 -14.56
C LEU A 23 4.52 -18.06 -13.54
N THR A 24 4.78 -17.74 -12.27
CA THR A 24 3.76 -17.74 -11.20
C THR A 24 3.64 -16.35 -10.57
N PRO A 25 2.92 -15.40 -11.21
CA PRO A 25 2.72 -14.05 -10.68
C PRO A 25 2.04 -14.03 -9.29
N ASN A 26 1.22 -15.04 -9.01
CA ASN A 26 0.54 -15.20 -7.73
C ASN A 26 1.49 -15.42 -6.54
N ASP A 27 2.77 -15.71 -6.77
CA ASP A 27 3.78 -15.83 -5.72
C ASP A 27 4.24 -14.46 -5.19
N ASN A 28 3.94 -13.36 -5.90
CA ASN A 28 4.29 -12.00 -5.49
C ASN A 28 3.11 -11.00 -5.64
N PRO A 29 1.95 -11.29 -5.03
CA PRO A 29 0.71 -10.53 -5.29
C PRO A 29 0.80 -9.07 -4.84
N GLN A 30 1.69 -8.75 -3.90
CA GLN A 30 1.87 -7.40 -3.39
C GLN A 30 2.54 -6.47 -4.42
N ILE A 31 3.57 -6.97 -5.11
CA ILE A 31 4.26 -6.19 -6.14
C ILE A 31 3.40 -6.07 -7.39
N GLU A 32 2.65 -7.11 -7.75
CA GLU A 32 1.66 -7.02 -8.84
C GLU A 32 0.59 -5.96 -8.56
N ALA A 33 0.09 -5.89 -7.32
CA ALA A 33 -0.84 -4.85 -6.91
C ALA A 33 -0.21 -3.44 -6.96
N LEU A 34 1.06 -3.30 -6.59
CA LEU A 34 1.81 -2.05 -6.75
C LEU A 34 1.89 -1.62 -8.22
N PHE A 35 2.29 -2.52 -9.13
CA PHE A 35 2.37 -2.19 -10.56
C PHE A 35 1.01 -1.83 -11.15
N SER A 36 -0.04 -2.58 -10.79
CA SER A 36 -1.41 -2.23 -11.16
C SER A 36 -1.78 -0.83 -10.66
N THR A 37 -1.37 -0.45 -9.45
CA THR A 37 -1.63 0.90 -8.93
C THR A 37 -0.87 1.98 -9.70
N VAL A 38 0.40 1.72 -10.06
CA VAL A 38 1.20 2.62 -10.90
C VAL A 38 0.53 2.83 -12.25
N GLU A 39 0.07 1.78 -12.91
CA GLU A 39 -0.52 1.89 -14.26
C GLU A 39 -1.89 2.57 -14.27
N ASN A 40 -2.65 2.46 -13.18
CA ASN A 40 -4.01 2.97 -13.09
C ASN A 40 -4.13 4.35 -12.42
N VAL A 41 -3.04 4.91 -11.89
CA VAL A 41 -3.06 6.29 -11.38
C VAL A 41 -3.15 7.27 -12.57
N PRO A 42 -4.02 8.30 -12.53
CA PRO A 42 -4.22 9.20 -13.67
C PRO A 42 -2.95 9.90 -14.18
N ASP A 43 -1.97 10.11 -13.30
CA ASP A 43 -0.73 10.82 -13.58
C ASP A 43 0.33 9.95 -14.30
N TYR A 44 0.05 8.66 -14.55
CA TYR A 44 1.01 7.77 -15.20
C TYR A 44 1.09 8.03 -16.72
N PRO A 45 2.28 8.37 -17.27
CA PRO A 45 2.40 8.78 -18.66
C PRO A 45 2.43 7.61 -19.66
N GLY A 46 2.39 6.36 -19.20
CA GLY A 46 2.54 5.16 -20.04
C GLY A 46 4.00 4.86 -20.43
N ARG A 47 4.78 5.89 -20.74
CA ARG A 47 6.22 5.83 -21.01
C ARG A 47 6.89 7.12 -20.53
N PHE A 48 8.11 7.01 -20.03
CA PHE A 48 8.97 8.15 -19.68
C PHE A 48 9.95 8.44 -20.81
N GLU A 49 10.22 9.71 -21.09
CA GLU A 49 11.19 10.12 -22.12
C GLU A 49 12.63 10.14 -21.60
N SER A 50 12.82 10.25 -20.27
CA SER A 50 14.13 10.12 -19.64
C SER A 50 14.08 9.42 -18.28
N PHE A 51 15.25 9.05 -17.77
CA PHE A 51 15.39 8.51 -16.42
C PHE A 51 15.02 9.55 -15.36
N GLU A 52 15.41 10.81 -15.56
CA GLU A 52 15.12 11.91 -14.64
C GLU A 52 13.62 12.16 -14.50
N GLU A 53 12.87 12.05 -15.61
CA GLU A 53 11.42 12.13 -15.59
C GLU A 53 10.80 10.98 -14.78
N ALA A 54 11.27 9.75 -15.02
CA ALA A 54 10.83 8.58 -14.29
C ALA A 54 11.13 8.70 -12.79
N ASP A 55 12.34 9.12 -12.42
CA ASP A 55 12.76 9.31 -11.04
C ASP A 55 11.88 10.35 -10.33
N HIS A 56 11.66 11.51 -10.95
CA HIS A 56 10.79 12.55 -10.38
C HIS A 56 9.33 12.06 -10.23
N HIS A 57 8.82 11.34 -11.23
CA HIS A 57 7.49 10.74 -11.15
C HIS A 57 7.40 9.75 -9.98
N PHE A 58 8.34 8.80 -9.88
CA PHE A 58 8.30 7.77 -8.85
C PHE A 58 8.55 8.31 -7.44
N GLN A 59 9.37 9.36 -7.27
CA GLN A 59 9.53 10.03 -5.98
C GLN A 59 8.20 10.60 -5.48
N ARG A 60 7.45 11.29 -6.35
CA ARG A 60 6.12 11.80 -6.03
C ARG A 60 5.12 10.67 -5.79
N PHE A 61 5.14 9.65 -6.66
CA PHE A 61 4.27 8.49 -6.55
C PHE A 61 4.44 7.77 -5.21
N PHE A 62 5.68 7.45 -4.80
CA PHE A 62 5.92 6.73 -3.55
C PHE A 62 5.62 7.57 -2.31
N ALA A 63 5.79 8.89 -2.36
CA ALA A 63 5.36 9.77 -1.29
C ALA A 63 3.84 9.65 -1.09
N TRP A 64 3.06 9.80 -2.16
CA TRP A 64 1.61 9.63 -2.13
C TRP A 64 1.19 8.20 -1.76
N TYR A 65 1.77 7.17 -2.38
CA TYR A 65 1.44 5.76 -2.18
C TYR A 65 1.61 5.34 -0.71
N ASN A 66 2.66 5.82 -0.05
CA ASN A 66 2.93 5.45 1.33
C ASN A 66 2.16 6.28 2.35
N GLN A 67 2.01 7.58 2.10
CA GLN A 67 1.50 8.54 3.09
C GLN A 67 0.01 8.82 2.94
N GLU A 68 -0.56 8.71 1.74
CA GLU A 68 -1.91 9.17 1.44
C GLU A 68 -2.80 8.04 0.91
N HIS A 69 -2.27 7.18 0.05
CA HIS A 69 -3.04 6.11 -0.58
C HIS A 69 -3.52 5.06 0.44
N TYR A 70 -4.81 4.74 0.38
CA TYR A 70 -5.43 3.72 1.21
C TYR A 70 -5.46 2.39 0.47
N HIS A 71 -4.77 1.39 1.03
CA HIS A 71 -4.58 0.10 0.38
C HIS A 71 -5.71 -0.86 0.77
N THR A 72 -6.41 -1.43 -0.21
CA THR A 72 -7.48 -2.41 0.03
C THR A 72 -6.95 -3.64 0.76
N GLY A 73 -5.77 -4.14 0.39
CA GLY A 73 -5.09 -5.24 1.09
C GLY A 73 -4.68 -4.93 2.54
N LEU A 74 -4.71 -3.65 2.94
CA LEU A 74 -4.40 -3.21 4.30
C LEU A 74 -5.66 -2.69 5.04
N ASN A 75 -6.85 -3.16 4.67
CA ASN A 75 -8.13 -2.67 5.25
C ASN A 75 -8.30 -1.15 5.11
N MET A 76 -7.89 -0.61 3.96
CA MET A 76 -7.89 0.84 3.70
C MET A 76 -7.07 1.60 4.75
N VAL A 77 -5.92 1.10 5.18
CA VAL A 77 -4.97 1.83 6.05
C VAL A 77 -3.77 2.25 5.20
N GLN A 78 -3.21 3.43 5.50
CA GLN A 78 -2.02 3.95 4.84
C GLN A 78 -0.80 3.09 5.19
N SER A 79 0.07 2.82 4.21
CA SER A 79 1.24 1.97 4.38
C SER A 79 2.16 2.47 5.52
N VAL A 80 2.37 3.78 5.62
CA VAL A 80 3.19 4.38 6.69
C VAL A 80 2.66 4.08 8.09
N ARG A 81 1.34 4.07 8.27
CA ARG A 81 0.71 3.77 9.57
C ARG A 81 0.79 2.29 9.91
N VAL A 82 0.66 1.42 8.91
CA VAL A 82 0.89 -0.02 9.10
C VAL A 82 2.35 -0.27 9.49
N HIS A 83 3.30 0.38 8.82
CA HIS A 83 4.72 0.27 9.14
C HIS A 83 5.04 0.78 10.56
N ALA A 84 4.37 1.84 11.01
CA ALA A 84 4.46 2.35 12.38
C ALA A 84 3.76 1.46 13.44
N GLY A 85 3.09 0.37 13.03
CA GLY A 85 2.36 -0.52 13.95
C GLY A 85 1.00 0.02 14.41
N GLU A 86 0.49 1.08 13.78
CA GLU A 86 -0.75 1.76 14.20
C GLU A 86 -2.03 1.15 13.61
N ARG A 87 -1.91 0.06 12.85
CA ARG A 87 -3.02 -0.52 12.09
C ARG A 87 -4.26 -0.77 12.95
N GLU A 88 -4.10 -1.45 14.07
CA GLU A 88 -5.24 -1.81 14.93
C GLU A 88 -5.90 -0.58 15.55
N THR A 89 -5.09 0.39 16.01
CA THR A 89 -5.61 1.67 16.52
C THR A 89 -6.50 2.39 15.51
N VAL A 90 -6.09 2.42 14.24
CA VAL A 90 -6.90 3.02 13.17
C VAL A 90 -8.21 2.27 12.96
N LEU A 91 -8.19 0.95 13.02
CA LEU A 91 -9.39 0.13 12.82
C LEU A 91 -10.36 0.27 13.99
N ASP A 92 -9.87 0.30 15.22
CA ASP A 92 -10.68 0.51 16.43
C ASP A 92 -11.37 1.89 16.42
N GLU A 93 -10.64 2.94 16.04
CA GLU A 93 -11.22 4.28 15.88
C GLU A 93 -12.35 4.31 14.86
N ARG A 94 -12.15 3.63 13.70
CA ARG A 94 -13.17 3.53 12.66
C ARG A 94 -14.41 2.78 13.14
N TYR A 95 -14.21 1.67 13.84
CA TYR A 95 -15.30 0.88 14.39
C TYR A 95 -16.15 1.73 15.35
N ARG A 96 -15.50 2.46 16.26
CA ARG A 96 -16.19 3.34 17.21
C ARG A 96 -17.03 4.42 16.52
N VAL A 97 -16.48 5.09 15.50
CA VAL A 97 -17.21 6.11 14.72
C VAL A 97 -18.40 5.50 13.98
N HIS A 98 -18.22 4.30 13.43
CA HIS A 98 -19.29 3.57 12.76
C HIS A 98 -20.44 3.24 13.73
N GLU A 99 -20.14 2.70 14.90
CA GLU A 99 -21.15 2.39 15.92
C GLU A 99 -21.93 3.62 16.37
N GLN A 100 -21.24 4.74 16.63
CA GLN A 100 -21.87 6.01 17.00
C GLN A 100 -22.84 6.50 15.91
N THR A 101 -22.42 6.43 14.65
CA THR A 101 -23.24 6.81 13.50
C THR A 101 -24.49 5.93 13.39
N MET A 102 -24.31 4.61 13.51
CA MET A 102 -25.41 3.64 13.45
C MET A 102 -26.41 3.81 14.60
N ALA A 103 -25.93 4.09 15.81
CA ALA A 103 -26.79 4.39 16.96
C ALA A 103 -27.63 5.65 16.72
N GLY A 104 -27.02 6.72 16.19
CA GLY A 104 -27.73 7.94 15.81
C GLY A 104 -28.78 7.71 14.72
N HIS A 105 -28.48 6.87 13.72
CA HIS A 105 -29.43 6.49 12.68
C HIS A 105 -30.64 5.75 13.25
N ARG A 106 -30.42 4.77 14.13
CA ARG A 106 -31.50 4.05 14.82
C ARG A 106 -32.40 4.98 15.63
N ALA A 107 -31.81 5.90 16.39
CA ALA A 107 -32.56 6.85 17.21
C ALA A 107 -33.47 7.78 16.38
N ARG A 108 -33.02 8.23 15.20
CA ARG A 108 -33.84 9.05 14.29
C ARG A 108 -35.01 8.26 13.69
N ASN A 109 -34.79 7.01 13.31
CA ASN A 109 -35.84 6.19 12.70
C ASN A 109 -36.97 5.89 13.69
N VAL A 110 -36.64 5.66 14.97
CA VAL A 110 -37.64 5.45 16.03
C VAL A 110 -38.52 6.70 16.23
N LEU A 111 -37.95 7.91 16.10
CA LEU A 111 -38.69 9.16 16.24
C LEU A 111 -39.54 9.51 15.00
N SER A 112 -39.22 8.98 13.82
CA SER A 112 -40.01 9.21 12.60
C SER A 112 -41.21 8.25 12.44
N GLU A 113 -41.25 7.18 13.24
CA GLU A 113 -42.34 6.20 13.28
C GLU A 113 -43.33 6.45 14.45
N SER A 114 -43.13 7.54 15.20
CA SER A 114 -43.96 8.01 16.33
C SER A 114 -44.81 9.21 15.93
#